data_AF-A0A9I9DGZ2-F1
#
_entry.id   AF-A0A9I9DGZ2-F1
#
_cell.length_a   1.000
_cell.length_b   1.000
_cell.length_c   1.000
_cell.angle_alpha   90.00
_cell.angle_beta   90.00
_cell.angle_gamma   90.00
#
_symmetry.space_group_name_H-M   'P 1'
#
loop_
_entity.id
_entity.type
_entity.pdbx_description
1 polymer ?
#
loop_
_entity_poly.entity_id
_entity_poly.type
_entity_poly.pdbx_seq_one_letter_code
_entity_poly.pdbx_strand_id
1 'polypeptide(L)'
;MAYAFSRDGAIPFSPTWHKVNGNEVPIKAVCLSTLISFCMALTSLVSTVASNAMVSIAIIGLYIAYASPIFFRVTLRKSSFVPGPFNLGCYGIILGWVAVLLVGTISVFFSLPVGVPQYRRDT
;
A
#
# COMPACT_ATOMS: atom_id res chain seq x y z
N MET A 1 -9.93 -1.41 7.84
CA MET A 1 -8.52 -1.54 8.30
C MET A 1 -8.02 -0.32 9.07
N ALA A 2 -8.35 0.91 8.68
CA ALA A 2 -7.87 2.13 9.36
C ALA A 2 -8.09 2.14 10.89
N TYR A 3 -9.23 1.63 11.37
CA TYR A 3 -9.51 1.51 12.81
C TYR A 3 -8.55 0.55 13.55
N ALA A 4 -8.27 -0.63 12.97
CA ALA A 4 -7.34 -1.59 13.56
C ALA A 4 -5.91 -1.03 13.61
N PHE A 5 -5.44 -0.39 12.53
CA PHE A 5 -4.15 0.30 12.53
C PHE A 5 -4.09 1.48 13.52
N SER A 6 -5.20 2.18 13.70
CA SER A 6 -5.32 3.23 14.72
C SER A 6 -5.27 2.70 16.14
N ARG A 7 -5.83 1.51 16.38
CA ARG A 7 -5.76 0.82 17.67
C ARG A 7 -4.34 0.39 17.98
N ASP A 8 -3.62 -0.08 16.96
CA ASP A 8 -2.24 -0.55 17.10
C ASP A 8 -1.22 0.61 17.12
N GLY A 9 -1.69 1.86 17.15
CA GLY A 9 -0.85 3.06 17.22
C GLY A 9 -0.07 3.39 15.94
N ALA A 10 -0.39 2.73 14.82
CA ALA A 10 0.39 2.77 13.58
C ALA A 10 0.15 4.03 12.69
N ILE A 11 -0.73 4.95 13.10
CA ILE A 11 -1.03 6.19 12.38
C ILE A 11 -0.81 7.44 13.26
N PRO A 12 -0.33 8.56 12.68
CA PRO A 12 -0.18 9.80 13.43
C PRO A 12 -1.55 10.28 13.95
N PHE A 13 -1.58 10.75 15.20
CA PHE A 13 -2.82 11.07 15.93
C PHE A 13 -3.78 9.88 16.14
N SER A 14 -3.23 8.65 16.28
CA SER A 14 -3.97 7.43 16.61
C SER A 14 -5.07 7.55 17.68
N PRO A 15 -4.95 8.31 18.79
CA PRO A 15 -6.05 8.43 19.76
C PRO A 15 -7.27 9.16 19.20
N THR A 16 -7.12 10.00 18.17
CA THR A 16 -8.25 10.74 17.57
C THR A 16 -9.06 9.87 16.61
N TRP A 17 -8.41 8.96 15.88
CA TRP A 17 -9.02 8.10 14.87
C TRP A 17 -9.56 6.77 15.44
N HIS A 18 -9.06 6.37 16.61
CA HIS A 18 -9.51 5.18 17.35
C HIS A 18 -10.86 5.39 18.07
N LYS A 19 -11.37 6.63 18.14
CA LYS A 19 -12.62 6.92 18.86
C LYS A 19 -13.83 6.35 18.11
N VAL A 20 -14.41 5.28 18.65
CA VAL A 20 -15.67 4.66 18.18
C VAL A 20 -16.87 5.33 18.83
N ASN A 21 -18.00 5.35 18.13
CA ASN A 21 -19.28 5.81 18.67
C ASN A 21 -19.99 4.66 19.44
N GLY A 22 -21.15 4.94 20.07
CA GLY A 22 -21.91 3.96 20.85
C GLY A 22 -22.35 2.68 20.10
N ASN A 23 -22.31 2.69 18.77
CA ASN A 23 -22.58 1.52 17.91
C ASN A 23 -21.30 0.86 17.38
N GLU A 24 -20.15 1.05 18.03
CA GLU A 24 -18.83 0.50 17.65
C GLU A 24 -18.31 0.94 16.26
N VAL A 25 -18.93 1.96 15.65
CA VAL A 25 -18.51 2.48 14.34
C VAL A 25 -17.45 3.59 14.51
N PRO A 26 -16.26 3.47 13.88
CA PRO A 26 -15.22 4.49 13.89
C PRO A 26 -15.48 5.58 12.84
N ILE A 27 -16.47 6.44 13.08
CA ILE A 27 -16.97 7.45 12.12
C ILE A 27 -15.86 8.38 11.61
N LYS A 28 -14.92 8.78 12.48
CA LYS A 28 -13.80 9.65 12.10
C LYS A 28 -12.85 8.99 11.10
N ALA A 29 -12.58 7.69 11.26
CA ALA A 29 -11.74 6.93 10.33
C ALA A 29 -12.44 6.75 8.97
N VAL A 30 -13.76 6.55 8.98
CA VAL A 30 -14.56 6.46 7.74
C VAL A 30 -14.53 7.80 6.99
N CYS A 31 -14.80 8.91 7.68
CA CYS A 31 -14.77 10.24 7.07
C CYS A 31 -13.39 10.56 6.46
N LEU A 32 -12.30 10.22 7.15
CA LEU A 32 -10.95 10.36 6.63
C LEU A 32 -10.76 9.57 5.32
N SER A 33 -11.17 8.29 5.28
CA SER A 33 -11.04 7.48 4.07
C SER A 33 -11.89 8.02 2.92
N THR A 34 -13.09 8.52 3.19
CA THR A 34 -13.96 9.13 2.18
C THR A 34 -13.34 10.41 1.61
N LEU A 35 -12.78 11.27 2.47
CA LEU A 35 -12.11 12.50 2.03
C LEU A 35 -10.88 12.21 1.15
N ILE A 36 -10.07 11.22 1.51
CA ILE A 36 -8.90 10.82 0.70
C ILE A 36 -9.36 10.30 -0.67
N SER A 37 -10.33 9.40 -0.70
CA SER A 37 -10.90 8.87 -1.95
C SER A 37 -11.50 9.96 -2.82
N PHE A 38 -12.18 10.94 -2.21
CA PHE A 38 -12.74 12.08 -2.93
C PHE A 38 -11.65 12.95 -3.57
N CYS A 39 -10.56 13.24 -2.83
CA CYS A 39 -9.41 13.98 -3.34
C CYS A 39 -8.74 13.25 -4.52
N MET A 40 -8.58 11.93 -4.42
CA MET A 40 -8.05 11.10 -5.51
C MET A 40 -8.97 11.12 -6.74
N ALA A 41 -10.28 11.04 -6.54
CA ALA A 41 -11.25 11.12 -7.63
C ALA A 41 -11.24 12.49 -8.34
N LEU A 42 -11.02 13.57 -7.59
CA LEU A 42 -10.96 14.93 -8.14
C LEU A 42 -9.80 15.12 -9.12
N THR A 43 -8.69 14.41 -8.90
CA THR A 43 -7.51 14.45 -9.79
C THR A 43 -7.87 13.96 -11.21
N SER A 44 -8.88 13.09 -11.33
CA SER A 44 -9.36 12.60 -12.61
C SER A 44 -10.11 13.60 -13.45
N LEU A 45 -10.56 14.72 -12.88
CA LEU A 45 -11.15 15.82 -13.65
C LEU A 45 -10.09 16.73 -14.28
N VAL A 46 -8.85 16.72 -13.76
CA VAL A 46 -7.79 17.65 -14.18
C VAL A 46 -7.08 17.16 -15.44
N SER A 47 -6.63 15.91 -15.45
CA SER A 47 -5.86 15.35 -16.57
C SER A 47 -5.73 13.85 -16.47
N THR A 48 -5.72 13.17 -17.61
CA THR A 48 -5.42 11.73 -17.72
C THR A 48 -4.02 11.37 -17.22
N VAL A 49 -3.05 12.29 -17.37
CA VAL A 49 -1.69 12.11 -16.85
C VAL A 49 -1.68 12.09 -15.32
N ALA A 50 -2.45 12.98 -14.70
CA ALA A 50 -2.54 13.09 -13.24
C ALA A 50 -3.23 11.86 -12.62
N SER A 51 -4.30 11.35 -13.24
CA SER A 51 -4.94 10.09 -12.83
C SER A 51 -4.00 8.89 -12.91
N ASN A 52 -3.28 8.76 -14.03
CA ASN A 52 -2.35 7.64 -14.22
C ASN A 52 -1.21 7.66 -13.20
N ALA A 53 -0.71 8.86 -12.85
CA ALA A 53 0.28 9.03 -11.79
C ALA A 53 -0.28 8.57 -10.42
N MET A 54 -1.49 8.99 -10.07
CA MET A 54 -2.15 8.59 -8.81
C MET A 54 -2.34 7.07 -8.71
N VAL A 55 -2.84 6.44 -9.78
CA VAL A 55 -3.03 4.98 -9.84
C VAL A 55 -1.70 4.25 -9.69
N SER A 56 -0.65 4.73 -10.36
CA SER A 56 0.69 4.14 -10.25
C SER A 56 1.22 4.20 -8.81
N ILE A 57 1.10 5.35 -8.14
CA ILE A 57 1.49 5.51 -6.74
C ILE A 57 0.69 4.58 -5.82
N ALA A 58 -0.63 4.47 -6.04
CA ALA A 58 -1.50 3.59 -5.25
C ALA A 58 -1.08 2.10 -5.39
N ILE A 59 -0.77 1.66 -6.61
CA ILE A 59 -0.31 0.31 -6.90
C ILE A 59 1.06 0.04 -6.24
N ILE A 60 2.01 0.96 -6.37
CA ILE A 60 3.33 0.84 -5.71
C ILE A 60 3.15 0.73 -4.19
N GLY A 61 2.36 1.62 -3.60
CA GLY A 61 2.09 1.62 -2.15
C GLY A 61 1.48 0.30 -1.68
N LEU A 62 0.52 -0.25 -2.45
CA LEU A 62 -0.08 -1.55 -2.17
C LEU A 62 0.94 -2.68 -2.24
N TYR A 63 1.81 -2.70 -3.26
CA TYR A 63 2.84 -3.73 -3.38
C TYR A 63 3.86 -3.68 -2.24
N ILE A 64 4.27 -2.49 -1.81
CA ILE A 64 5.16 -2.33 -0.66
C ILE A 64 4.49 -2.83 0.62
N ALA A 65 3.20 -2.52 0.81
CA ALA A 65 2.43 -3.00 1.96
C ALA A 65 2.35 -4.54 2.02
N TYR A 66 2.21 -5.20 0.87
CA TYR A 66 2.24 -6.67 0.81
C TYR A 66 3.65 -7.27 0.90
N ALA A 67 4.67 -6.57 0.40
CA ALA A 67 6.05 -7.02 0.50
C ALA A 67 6.58 -6.93 1.94
N SER A 68 6.13 -5.94 2.72
CA SER A 68 6.58 -5.70 4.10
C SER A 68 6.51 -6.94 5.01
N PRO A 69 5.38 -7.66 5.16
CA PRO A 69 5.32 -8.86 5.98
C PRO A 69 6.13 -10.03 5.39
N ILE A 70 6.27 -10.11 4.06
CA ILE A 70 7.08 -11.14 3.39
C ILE A 70 8.56 -10.92 3.69
N PHE A 71 9.03 -9.68 3.54
CA PHE A 71 10.39 -9.27 3.87
C PHE A 71 10.70 -9.53 5.35
N PHE A 72 9.79 -9.13 6.25
CA PHE A 72 9.97 -9.36 7.69
C PHE A 72 10.03 -10.86 8.02
N ARG A 73 9.18 -11.68 7.38
CA ARG A 73 9.20 -13.15 7.52
C ARG A 73 10.53 -13.75 7.07
N VAL A 74 11.06 -13.30 5.93
CA VAL A 74 12.28 -13.82 5.32
C VAL A 74 13.55 -13.37 6.07
N THR A 75 13.55 -12.14 6.60
CA THR A 75 14.72 -11.53 7.26
C THR A 75 14.80 -11.88 8.75
N LEU A 76 13.69 -11.80 9.50
CA LEU A 76 13.73 -11.85 10.97
C LEU A 76 13.25 -13.19 11.56
N ARG A 77 12.53 -14.01 10.79
CA ARG A 77 11.92 -15.26 11.30
C ARG A 77 12.37 -16.51 10.55
N LYS A 78 13.65 -16.61 10.21
CA LYS A 78 14.24 -17.85 9.67
C LYS A 78 14.23 -19.02 10.68
N SER A 79 14.39 -18.73 11.99
CA SER A 79 14.64 -19.78 12.99
C SER A 79 13.53 -20.00 14.03
N SER A 80 12.48 -19.17 14.06
CA SER A 80 11.42 -19.21 15.09
C SER A 80 10.01 -19.30 14.50
N PHE A 81 9.89 -19.79 13.26
CA PHE A 81 8.58 -20.00 12.63
C PHE A 81 8.03 -21.37 13.04
N VAL A 82 6.92 -21.37 13.78
CA VAL A 82 6.16 -22.61 14.05
C VAL A 82 5.40 -22.95 12.77
N PRO A 83 5.74 -24.07 12.09
CA PRO A 83 5.09 -24.43 10.84
C PRO A 83 3.63 -24.83 11.10
N GLY A 84 2.71 -24.25 10.31
CA GLY A 84 1.32 -24.71 10.27
C GLY A 84 1.18 -26.06 9.55
N PRO A 85 -0.05 -26.62 9.47
CA PRO A 85 -0.31 -27.92 8.84
C PRO A 85 0.12 -28.02 7.37
N PHE A 86 0.32 -26.88 6.70
CA PHE A 86 0.96 -26.78 5.39
C PHE A 86 2.19 -25.88 5.48
N ASN A 87 3.37 -26.45 5.18
CA ASN A 87 4.64 -25.73 5.16
C ASN A 87 5.43 -26.10 3.91
N LEU A 88 5.83 -25.09 3.13
CA LEU A 88 6.71 -25.27 1.96
C LEU A 88 8.20 -25.41 2.33
N GLY A 89 8.54 -25.39 3.62
CA GLY A 89 9.93 -25.54 4.08
C GLY A 89 10.85 -24.48 3.47
N CYS A 90 11.98 -24.92 2.91
CA CYS A 90 12.98 -24.03 2.28
C CYS A 90 12.44 -23.27 1.06
N TYR A 91 11.48 -23.82 0.32
CA TYR A 91 10.88 -23.14 -0.83
C TYR A 91 10.10 -21.89 -0.43
N GLY A 92 9.55 -21.84 0.79
CA GLY A 92 8.88 -20.64 1.29
C GLY A 92 9.81 -19.43 1.46
N ILE A 93 11.08 -19.65 1.78
CA ILE A 93 12.09 -18.59 1.92
C ILE A 93 12.55 -18.11 0.54
N ILE A 94 12.75 -19.04 -0.40
CA ILE A 94 13.15 -18.72 -1.78
C ILE A 94 12.05 -17.89 -2.46
N LEU A 95 10.79 -18.37 -2.40
CA LEU A 95 9.64 -17.65 -2.96
C LEU A 95 9.43 -16.29 -2.29
N GLY A 96 9.74 -16.17 -0.99
CA GLY A 96 9.70 -14.89 -0.29
C GLY A 96 10.70 -13.87 -0.85
N TRP A 97 11.96 -14.28 -1.09
CA TRP A 97 12.96 -13.42 -1.74
C TRP A 97 12.58 -13.06 -3.18
N VAL A 98 12.08 -14.03 -3.95
CA VAL A 98 11.59 -13.80 -5.31
C VAL A 98 10.45 -12.78 -5.31
N ALA A 99 9.51 -12.87 -4.38
CA ALA A 99 8.41 -11.91 -4.25
C ALA A 99 8.90 -10.50 -3.90
N VAL A 100 9.84 -10.37 -2.97
CA VAL A 100 10.43 -9.06 -2.61
C VAL A 100 11.20 -8.45 -3.77
N LEU A 101 12.01 -9.24 -4.47
CA LEU A 101 12.72 -8.80 -5.68
C LEU A 101 11.75 -8.36 -6.77
N LEU A 102 10.69 -9.14 -7.01
CA LEU A 102 9.66 -8.81 -8.00
C LEU A 102 8.97 -7.48 -7.66
N VAL A 103 8.60 -7.26 -6.39
CA VAL A 103 8.00 -5.98 -5.95
C VAL A 103 8.98 -4.81 -6.14
N GLY A 104 10.27 -5.02 -5.83
CA GLY A 104 11.30 -4.03 -6.11
C GLY A 104 11.39 -3.71 -7.60
N THR A 105 11.41 -4.73 -8.47
CA THR A 105 11.43 -4.56 -9.93
C THR A 105 10.20 -3.80 -10.44
N ILE A 106 9.00 -4.17 -9.99
CA ILE A 106 7.75 -3.50 -10.40
C ILE A 106 7.74 -2.03 -9.93
N SER A 107 8.22 -1.75 -8.73
CA SER A 107 8.27 -0.38 -8.19
C SER A 107 9.19 0.52 -9.02
N VAL A 108 10.33 -0.01 -9.47
CA VAL A 108 11.24 0.71 -10.39
C VAL A 108 10.57 0.90 -11.76
N PHE A 109 9.92 -0.14 -12.28
CA PHE A 109 9.27 -0.08 -13.60
C PHE A 109 8.13 0.93 -13.64
N PHE A 110 7.29 1.00 -12.60
CA PHE A 110 6.22 2.00 -12.51
C PHE A 110 6.73 3.42 -12.25
N SER A 111 7.96 3.58 -11.77
CA SER A 111 8.60 4.89 -11.63
C SER A 111 9.20 5.40 -12.96
N LEU A 112 9.28 4.54 -13.98
CA LEU A 112 9.70 4.94 -15.32
C LEU A 112 8.56 5.67 -16.06
N PRO A 113 8.86 6.76 -16.78
CA PRO A 113 7.84 7.51 -17.51
C PRO A 113 7.25 6.68 -18.64
N VAL A 114 5.91 6.61 -18.68
CA VAL A 114 5.13 5.87 -19.70
C VAL A 114 4.98 6.62 -21.03
N GLY A 115 5.56 7.81 -21.19
CA GLY A 115 5.47 8.57 -22.44
C GLY A 115 6.40 9.80 -22.51
N VAL A 116 6.73 10.18 -23.75
CA VAL A 116 7.51 11.40 -24.07
C VAL A 116 6.73 12.66 -23.65
N PRO A 117 7.42 13.74 -23.20
CA PRO A 117 6.74 14.98 -22.83
C PRO A 117 5.97 15.53 -24.02
N GLN A 118 4.66 15.75 -23.84
CA GLN A 118 3.83 16.46 -24.82
C GLN A 118 4.23 17.94 -24.74
N TYR A 119 5.21 18.35 -25.55
CA TYR A 119 5.45 19.78 -25.77
C TYR A 119 4.18 20.34 -26.39
N ARG A 120 3.42 21.10 -25.60
CA ARG A 120 2.29 21.89 -26.07
C ARG A 120 2.82 22.80 -27.18
N ARG A 121 2.59 22.41 -28.44
CA ARG A 121 2.79 23.27 -29.60
C ARG A 121 1.61 24.22 -29.63
N ASP A 122 1.82 25.38 -29.03
CA ASP A 122 0.98 26.55 -29.25
C ASP A 122 1.33 27.08 -30.66
N THR A 123 0.44 26.85 -31.62
CA THR A 123 0.35 27.56 -32.90
C THR A 123 -1.09 27.98 -33.10
#